data_AF-A0A4R7ZF20-F1
#
_entry.id   AF-A0A4R7ZF20-F1
#
_cell.length_a   1.000
_cell.length_b   1.000
_cell.length_c   1.000
_cell.angle_alpha   90.00
_cell.angle_beta   90.00
_cell.angle_gamma   90.00
#
_symmetry.space_group_name_H-M   'P 1'
#
loop_
_entity.id
_entity.type
_entity.pdbx_description
1 polymer ?
#
loop_
_entity_poly.entity_id
_entity_poly.type
_entity_poly.pdbx_seq_one_letter_code
_entity_poly.pdbx_strand_id
1 'polypeptide(L)'
;MQVNALFGILSTFDEKSLVDNATIEVNWTVYTLKEKDGEFFVKSPNYADNAYEELTDDLTLALWVHLEQFHLLRKLNIEGEAIRFDDKVIYADGAFDANNVYLQRIETSTKGDSGWFIGVRNGDNSKLKACYAYQLLKLNKEFIQYLVLPKNYLVVLENNEVKAILNGDNENITNN
;
A
#
# COMPACT_ATOMS: atom_id res chain seq x y z
N MET A 1 14.52 -23.58 10.53
CA MET A 1 14.21 -23.74 11.97
C MET A 1 13.08 -22.80 12.43
N GLN A 2 13.08 -21.51 12.06
CA GLN A 2 11.99 -20.58 12.40
C GLN A 2 10.64 -20.86 11.68
N VAL A 3 10.67 -21.21 10.39
CA VAL A 3 9.45 -21.54 9.62
C VAL A 3 8.70 -22.75 10.21
N ASN A 4 9.42 -23.79 10.65
CA ASN A 4 8.82 -24.95 11.31
C ASN A 4 8.24 -24.59 12.68
N ALA A 5 8.84 -23.62 13.39
CA ALA A 5 8.27 -23.12 14.65
C ALA A 5 6.97 -22.35 14.40
N LEU A 6 6.89 -21.54 13.34
CA LEU A 6 5.65 -20.88 12.92
C LEU A 6 4.57 -21.92 12.58
N PHE A 7 4.87 -22.91 11.74
CA PHE A 7 3.92 -24.00 11.45
C PHE A 7 3.54 -24.79 12.70
N GLY A 8 4.48 -25.00 13.62
CA GLY A 8 4.22 -25.60 14.92
C GLY A 8 3.18 -24.81 15.71
N ILE A 9 3.39 -23.50 15.88
CA ILE A 9 2.45 -22.60 16.57
C ILE A 9 1.06 -22.65 15.91
N LEU A 10 1.01 -22.54 14.58
CA LEU A 10 -0.24 -22.59 13.82
C LEU A 10 -0.96 -23.93 13.99
N SER A 11 -0.22 -25.05 14.08
CA SER A 11 -0.78 -26.39 14.29
C SER A 11 -1.26 -26.66 15.71
N THR A 12 -0.77 -25.89 16.69
CA THR A 12 -1.18 -25.99 18.11
C THR A 12 -2.26 -24.99 18.49
N PHE A 13 -2.73 -24.18 17.54
CA PHE A 13 -3.71 -23.14 17.79
C PHE A 13 -5.07 -23.76 18.09
N ASP A 14 -5.66 -23.41 19.24
CA ASP A 14 -7.01 -23.85 19.59
C ASP A 14 -8.02 -22.96 18.85
N GLU A 15 -8.78 -23.53 17.92
CA GLU A 15 -9.84 -22.82 17.19
C GLU A 15 -10.85 -22.16 18.14
N LYS A 16 -11.04 -22.70 19.35
CA LYS A 16 -11.91 -22.09 20.38
C LYS A 16 -11.39 -20.77 20.92
N SER A 17 -10.13 -20.43 20.65
CA SER A 17 -9.53 -19.14 21.01
C SER A 17 -9.74 -18.08 19.93
N LEU A 18 -10.26 -18.44 18.76
CA LEU A 18 -10.67 -17.46 17.75
C LEU A 18 -11.88 -16.66 18.25
N VAL A 19 -11.85 -15.37 17.95
CA VAL A 19 -12.87 -14.42 18.40
C VAL A 19 -13.46 -13.73 17.17
N ASP A 20 -14.79 -13.76 17.05
CA ASP A 20 -15.48 -13.01 16.00
C ASP A 20 -15.15 -11.52 16.09
N ASN A 21 -14.93 -10.88 14.93
CA ASN A 21 -14.47 -9.49 14.78
C ASN A 21 -13.04 -9.21 15.26
N ALA A 22 -12.25 -10.22 15.63
CA ALA A 22 -10.83 -9.99 15.87
C ALA A 22 -10.14 -9.47 14.60
N THR A 23 -9.28 -8.47 14.77
CA THR A 23 -8.56 -7.81 13.66
C THR A 23 -7.07 -8.07 13.74
N ILE A 24 -6.45 -8.29 12.58
CA ILE A 24 -5.00 -8.41 12.42
C ILE A 24 -4.57 -7.36 11.41
N GLU A 25 -3.84 -6.35 11.89
CA GLU A 25 -3.28 -5.31 11.04
C GLU A 25 -1.91 -5.73 10.53
N VAL A 26 -1.77 -5.75 9.21
CA VAL A 26 -0.52 -6.08 8.53
C VAL A 26 -0.28 -5.00 7.48
N ASN A 27 0.62 -4.06 7.79
CA ASN A 27 1.05 -3.00 6.88
C ASN A 27 -0.16 -2.25 6.27
N TRP A 28 -0.40 -2.45 4.97
CA TRP A 28 -1.47 -1.86 4.18
C TRP A 28 -2.88 -2.15 4.68
N THR A 29 -3.14 -3.35 5.18
CA THR A 29 -4.49 -3.88 5.35
C THR A 29 -4.77 -4.29 6.79
N VAL A 30 -6.05 -4.34 7.11
CA VAL A 30 -6.57 -4.91 8.35
C VAL A 30 -7.42 -6.12 8.00
N TYR A 31 -6.94 -7.32 8.28
CA TYR A 31 -7.74 -8.53 8.15
C TYR A 31 -8.69 -8.64 9.34
N THR A 32 -9.92 -9.09 9.10
CA THR A 32 -10.94 -9.31 10.14
C THR A 32 -11.41 -10.74 10.10
N LEU A 33 -11.42 -11.40 11.25
CA LEU A 33 -12.06 -12.70 11.43
C LEU A 33 -13.56 -12.51 11.57
N LYS A 34 -14.34 -13.26 10.78
CA LYS A 34 -15.79 -13.31 10.86
C LYS A 34 -16.25 -14.73 11.09
N GLU A 35 -17.00 -14.95 12.16
CA GLU A 35 -17.65 -16.22 12.43
C GLU A 35 -19.00 -16.29 11.70
N LYS A 36 -19.25 -17.41 11.01
CA LYS A 36 -20.54 -17.72 10.42
C LYS A 36 -20.76 -19.23 10.48
N ASP A 37 -21.90 -19.63 11.05
CA ASP A 37 -22.31 -21.03 11.16
C ASP A 37 -21.25 -21.94 11.85
N GLY A 38 -20.48 -21.38 12.80
CA GLY A 38 -19.42 -22.07 13.54
C GLY A 38 -18.08 -22.17 12.81
N GLU A 39 -17.95 -21.57 11.63
CA GLU A 39 -16.71 -21.48 10.86
C GLU A 39 -16.17 -20.04 10.84
N PHE A 40 -14.85 -19.90 10.82
CA PHE A 40 -14.19 -18.60 10.74
C PHE A 40 -13.69 -18.30 9.32
N PHE A 41 -14.02 -17.10 8.84
CA PHE A 41 -13.58 -16.56 7.57
C PHE A 41 -12.65 -15.38 7.80
N VAL A 42 -11.53 -15.35 7.08
CA VAL A 42 -10.66 -14.17 7.01
C VAL A 42 -11.23 -13.24 5.95
N LYS A 43 -11.49 -11.99 6.32
CA LYS A 43 -11.94 -10.94 5.41
C LYS A 43 -10.96 -9.79 5.37
N SER A 44 -10.95 -9.06 4.26
CA SER A 44 -10.29 -7.76 4.13
C SER A 44 -11.31 -6.68 3.79
N PRO A 45 -10.97 -5.39 3.93
CA PRO A 45 -11.73 -4.30 3.33
C PRO A 45 -11.99 -4.54 1.84
N ASN A 46 -13.18 -4.17 1.37
CA ASN A 46 -13.54 -4.24 -0.04
C ASN A 46 -12.89 -3.10 -0.84
N TYR A 47 -11.65 -3.30 -1.27
CA TYR A 47 -10.90 -2.32 -2.06
C TYR A 47 -11.46 -2.09 -3.47
N ALA A 48 -12.30 -3.00 -3.98
CA ALA A 48 -12.96 -2.85 -5.27
C ALA A 48 -14.15 -1.90 -5.21
N ASP A 49 -14.74 -1.67 -4.04
CA ASP A 49 -15.87 -0.76 -3.85
C ASP A 49 -15.66 0.20 -2.67
N ASN A 50 -16.22 -0.12 -1.49
CA ASN A 50 -16.16 0.68 -0.28
C ASN A 50 -15.33 0.00 0.83
N ALA A 51 -14.05 0.36 0.92
CA ALA A 51 -13.13 -0.22 1.89
C ALA A 51 -13.37 0.21 3.36
N TYR A 52 -14.29 1.14 3.63
CA TYR A 52 -14.59 1.56 5.00
C TYR A 52 -15.70 0.75 5.65
N GLU A 53 -16.71 0.41 4.87
CA GLU A 53 -17.96 -0.16 5.39
C GLU A 53 -18.12 -1.63 5.02
N GLU A 54 -17.43 -2.07 3.97
CA GLU A 54 -17.60 -3.42 3.42
C GLU A 54 -16.35 -4.27 3.61
N LEU A 55 -16.61 -5.52 4.02
CA LEU A 55 -15.61 -6.57 4.11
C LEU A 55 -15.91 -7.64 3.07
N THR A 56 -14.86 -8.15 2.42
CA THR A 56 -14.92 -9.23 1.43
C THR A 56 -14.04 -10.39 1.86
N ASP A 57 -14.43 -11.61 1.52
CA ASP A 57 -13.60 -12.82 1.60
C ASP A 57 -12.71 -13.01 0.36
N ASP A 58 -12.91 -12.21 -0.69
CA ASP A 58 -11.97 -12.10 -1.80
C ASP A 58 -10.74 -11.29 -1.39
N LEU A 59 -9.71 -12.00 -0.94
CA LEU A 59 -8.44 -11.42 -0.48
C LEU A 59 -7.51 -11.00 -1.63
N THR A 60 -7.93 -11.14 -2.90
CA THR A 60 -7.06 -10.97 -4.07
C THR A 60 -6.37 -9.60 -4.08
N LEU A 61 -7.13 -8.51 -3.91
CA LEU A 61 -6.55 -7.16 -3.93
C LEU A 61 -5.64 -6.91 -2.73
N ALA A 62 -6.03 -7.34 -1.53
CA ALA A 62 -5.21 -7.18 -0.33
C ALA A 62 -3.84 -7.87 -0.49
N LEU A 63 -3.84 -9.11 -0.95
CA LEU A 63 -2.63 -9.90 -1.16
C LEU A 63 -1.81 -9.40 -2.35
N TRP A 64 -2.45 -8.98 -3.44
CA TRP A 64 -1.78 -8.40 -4.60
C TRP A 64 -0.99 -7.14 -4.22
N VAL A 65 -1.57 -6.23 -3.43
CA VAL A 65 -0.86 -5.03 -2.95
C VAL A 65 0.40 -5.41 -2.18
N HIS A 66 0.31 -6.38 -1.27
CA HIS A 66 1.49 -6.86 -0.55
C HIS A 66 2.56 -7.41 -1.50
N LEU A 67 2.16 -8.23 -2.48
CA LEU A 67 3.10 -8.82 -3.44
C LEU A 67 3.83 -7.76 -4.25
N GLU A 68 3.14 -6.76 -4.78
CA GLU A 68 3.75 -5.67 -5.56
C GLU A 68 4.72 -4.84 -4.72
N GLN A 69 4.32 -4.48 -3.50
CA GLN A 69 5.16 -3.72 -2.57
C GLN A 69 6.41 -4.52 -2.17
N PHE A 70 6.26 -5.78 -1.79
CA PHE A 70 7.40 -6.64 -1.45
C PHE A 70 8.31 -6.89 -2.65
N HIS A 71 7.75 -7.05 -3.84
CA HIS A 71 8.54 -7.24 -5.06
C HIS A 71 9.44 -6.03 -5.32
N LEU A 72 8.88 -4.81 -5.24
CA LEU A 72 9.66 -3.57 -5.40
C LEU A 72 10.78 -3.48 -4.36
N LEU A 73 10.48 -3.65 -3.08
CA LEU A 73 11.46 -3.57 -2.00
C LEU A 73 12.61 -4.58 -2.17
N ARG A 74 12.27 -5.82 -2.55
CA ARG A 74 13.27 -6.85 -2.82
C ARG A 74 14.13 -6.51 -4.03
N LYS A 75 13.55 -5.96 -5.09
CA LYS A 75 14.27 -5.53 -6.28
C LYS A 75 15.27 -4.42 -5.96
N LEU A 76 14.88 -3.48 -5.10
CA LEU A 76 15.73 -2.37 -4.66
C LEU A 76 16.69 -2.73 -3.51
N ASN A 77 16.51 -3.90 -2.90
CA ASN A 77 17.23 -4.37 -1.73
C ASN A 77 17.21 -3.37 -0.55
N ILE A 78 16.01 -2.85 -0.24
CA ILE A 78 15.79 -1.90 0.87
C ILE A 78 14.64 -2.38 1.78
N GLU A 79 14.61 -1.85 3.00
CA GLU A 79 13.44 -1.95 3.88
C GLU A 79 12.44 -0.85 3.53
N GLY A 80 11.15 -1.19 3.60
CA GLY A 80 10.05 -0.27 3.31
C GLY A 80 9.38 0.26 4.57
N GLU A 81 8.62 1.32 4.40
CA GLU A 81 7.72 1.88 5.41
C GLU A 81 6.30 1.85 4.83
N ALA A 82 5.47 0.89 5.23
CA ALA A 82 4.12 0.78 4.70
C ALA A 82 3.21 1.94 5.18
N ILE A 83 2.23 2.28 4.35
CA ILE A 83 1.07 3.10 4.72
C ILE A 83 -0.15 2.20 4.82
N ARG A 84 -1.20 2.63 5.53
CA ARG A 84 -2.49 1.94 5.51
C ARG A 84 -3.31 2.32 4.29
N PHE A 85 -4.24 1.44 3.93
CA PHE A 85 -5.18 1.64 2.82
C PHE A 85 -6.04 2.91 2.96
N ASP A 86 -6.30 3.34 4.20
CA ASP A 86 -7.12 4.49 4.58
C ASP A 86 -6.30 5.77 4.83
N ASP A 87 -4.98 5.74 4.60
CA ASP A 87 -4.16 6.94 4.59
C ASP A 87 -4.41 7.78 3.32
N LYS A 88 -4.35 9.10 3.46
CA LYS A 88 -4.58 10.05 2.37
C LYS A 88 -3.34 10.23 1.51
N VAL A 89 -3.53 10.21 0.20
CA VAL A 89 -2.55 10.57 -0.83
C VAL A 89 -3.01 11.84 -1.52
N ILE A 90 -2.12 12.83 -1.62
CA ILE A 90 -2.38 14.09 -2.32
C ILE A 90 -1.87 13.95 -3.76
N TYR A 91 -2.57 14.55 -4.71
CA TYR A 91 -2.12 14.57 -6.11
C TYR A 91 -2.54 15.86 -6.82
N ALA A 92 -1.75 16.27 -7.80
CA ALA A 92 -2.10 17.36 -8.70
C ALA A 92 -3.23 16.94 -9.65
N ASP A 93 -4.14 17.87 -9.97
CA ASP A 93 -5.19 17.62 -10.95
C ASP A 93 -4.58 17.26 -12.31
N GLY A 94 -5.11 16.21 -12.96
CA GLY A 94 -4.55 15.65 -14.20
C GLY A 94 -3.29 14.80 -14.05
N ALA A 95 -2.80 14.53 -12.83
CA ALA A 95 -1.60 13.71 -12.63
C ALA A 95 -1.71 12.29 -13.22
N PHE A 96 -2.90 11.68 -13.17
CA PHE A 96 -3.10 10.32 -13.71
C PHE A 96 -3.19 10.26 -15.24
N ASP A 97 -3.37 11.41 -15.91
CA ASP A 97 -3.43 11.52 -17.38
C ASP A 97 -2.12 12.01 -17.99
N ALA A 98 -1.14 12.40 -17.15
CA ALA A 98 0.10 12.99 -17.59
C ALA A 98 1.17 11.94 -17.91
N ASN A 99 1.94 12.19 -18.97
CA ASN A 99 3.06 11.33 -19.34
C ASN A 99 4.26 11.45 -18.40
N ASN A 100 4.47 12.61 -17.78
CA ASN A 100 5.65 12.89 -16.96
C ASN A 100 5.20 13.17 -15.52
N VAL A 101 5.33 12.18 -14.66
CA VAL A 101 4.83 12.24 -13.28
C VAL A 101 5.92 11.92 -12.29
N TYR A 102 5.76 12.39 -11.07
CA TYR A 102 6.61 11.98 -9.95
C TYR A 102 5.75 11.69 -8.73
N LEU A 103 6.21 10.73 -7.93
CA LEU A 103 5.66 10.45 -6.61
C LEU A 103 6.73 10.81 -5.59
N GLN A 104 6.42 11.71 -4.67
CA GLN A 104 7.32 12.10 -3.59
C GLN A 104 6.68 11.73 -2.26
N ARG A 105 7.48 11.14 -1.37
CA ARG A 105 7.05 10.96 0.02
C ARG A 105 7.79 11.92 0.92
N ILE A 106 7.06 12.76 1.64
CA ILE A 106 7.60 13.67 2.65
C ILE A 106 7.33 13.13 4.05
N GLU A 107 8.07 13.66 5.03
CA GLU A 107 7.71 13.46 6.43
C GLU A 107 6.44 14.23 6.76
N THR A 108 5.54 13.60 7.51
CA THR A 108 4.32 14.22 8.04
C THR A 108 4.12 13.78 9.48
N SER A 109 3.62 14.69 10.31
CA SER A 109 3.21 14.42 11.70
C SER A 109 1.70 14.20 11.84
N THR A 110 0.95 14.26 10.73
CA THR A 110 -0.50 14.18 10.72
C THR A 110 -0.96 12.73 10.59
N LYS A 111 -1.74 12.24 11.56
CA LYS A 111 -2.33 10.90 11.49
C LYS A 111 -3.28 10.82 10.28
N GLY A 112 -3.16 9.74 9.49
CA GLY A 112 -3.95 9.52 8.29
C GLY A 112 -3.48 10.29 7.07
N ASP A 113 -2.38 11.04 7.17
CA ASP A 113 -1.64 11.57 6.04
C ASP A 113 -0.50 10.61 5.71
N SER A 114 -0.47 10.11 4.47
CA SER A 114 0.56 9.15 4.04
C SER A 114 1.93 9.80 3.79
N GLY A 115 1.95 11.14 3.66
CA GLY A 115 3.10 11.89 3.18
C GLY A 115 3.31 11.80 1.67
N TRP A 116 2.49 11.04 0.94
CA TRP A 116 2.62 10.90 -0.52
C TRP A 116 1.97 12.05 -1.28
N PHE A 117 2.74 12.57 -2.22
CA PHE A 117 2.30 13.51 -3.23
C PHE A 117 2.58 12.99 -4.64
N ILE A 118 1.60 13.06 -5.53
CA ILE A 118 1.74 12.72 -6.96
C ILE A 118 1.65 13.99 -7.79
N GLY A 119 2.73 14.38 -8.44
CA GLY A 119 2.82 15.62 -9.23
C GLY A 119 3.12 15.39 -10.70
N VAL A 120 2.82 16.41 -11.52
CA VAL A 120 3.20 16.47 -12.93
C VAL A 120 4.52 17.23 -13.07
N ARG A 121 5.48 16.62 -13.75
CA ARG A 121 6.79 17.25 -14.03
C ARG A 121 6.64 18.25 -15.17
N ASN A 122 7.13 19.48 -14.96
CA ASN A 122 6.96 20.62 -15.88
C ASN A 122 5.49 20.98 -16.16
N GLY A 123 4.57 20.61 -15.25
CA GLY A 123 3.14 20.93 -15.33
C GLY A 123 2.66 21.83 -14.20
N ASP A 124 1.35 22.11 -14.17
CA ASP A 124 0.70 22.85 -13.08
C ASP A 124 0.33 21.91 -11.92
N ASN A 125 0.91 22.16 -10.75
CA ASN A 125 0.63 21.42 -9.51
C ASN A 125 -0.12 22.27 -8.47
N SER A 126 -0.72 23.41 -8.89
CA SER A 126 -1.41 24.33 -7.97
C SER A 126 -2.79 23.83 -7.53
N LYS A 127 -3.48 23.06 -8.39
CA LYS A 127 -4.78 22.46 -8.07
C LYS A 127 -4.57 21.07 -7.50
N LEU A 128 -4.84 20.93 -6.21
CA LEU A 128 -4.62 19.69 -5.47
C LEU A 128 -5.93 18.95 -5.24
N LYS A 129 -5.86 17.63 -5.34
CA LYS A 129 -6.90 16.68 -4.96
C LYS A 129 -6.31 15.69 -3.95
N ALA A 130 -7.19 14.99 -3.24
CA ALA A 130 -6.80 13.93 -2.33
C ALA A 130 -7.67 12.71 -2.57
N CYS A 131 -7.10 11.54 -2.34
CA CYS A 131 -7.80 10.27 -2.30
C CYS A 131 -7.24 9.43 -1.15
N TYR A 132 -7.99 8.42 -0.72
CA TYR A 132 -7.43 7.38 0.13
C TYR A 132 -6.56 6.45 -0.70
N ALA A 133 -5.52 5.90 -0.10
CA ALA A 133 -4.56 5.10 -0.82
C ALA A 133 -5.21 3.95 -1.60
N TYR A 134 -6.22 3.27 -1.05
CA TYR A 134 -6.93 2.19 -1.76
C TYR A 134 -7.61 2.65 -3.06
N GLN A 135 -8.00 3.92 -3.14
CA GLN A 135 -8.65 4.45 -4.34
C GLN A 135 -7.68 4.56 -5.52
N LEU A 136 -6.36 4.54 -5.28
CA LEU A 136 -5.37 4.44 -6.34
C LEU A 136 -5.49 3.13 -7.13
N LEU A 137 -6.03 2.05 -6.55
CA LEU A 137 -6.32 0.82 -7.29
C LEU A 137 -7.27 1.06 -8.49
N LYS A 138 -8.16 2.05 -8.39
CA LYS A 138 -9.07 2.47 -9.46
C LYS A 138 -8.47 3.54 -10.36
N LEU A 139 -7.72 4.49 -9.77
CA LEU A 139 -7.17 5.65 -10.49
C LEU A 139 -5.92 5.26 -11.32
N ASN A 140 -4.95 4.60 -10.69
CA ASN A 140 -3.77 4.03 -11.34
C ASN A 140 -3.15 2.96 -10.41
N LYS A 141 -3.51 1.70 -10.65
CA LYS A 141 -3.10 0.58 -9.80
C LYS A 141 -1.59 0.41 -9.69
N GLU A 142 -0.83 0.79 -10.72
CA GLU A 142 0.61 0.60 -10.76
C GLU A 142 1.34 1.45 -9.72
N PHE A 143 0.72 2.53 -9.24
CA PHE A 143 1.34 3.42 -8.27
C PHE A 143 1.37 2.84 -6.85
N ILE A 144 0.51 1.87 -6.54
CA ILE A 144 0.41 1.25 -5.21
C ILE A 144 1.73 0.64 -4.75
N GLN A 145 2.50 0.08 -5.69
CA GLN A 145 3.78 -0.56 -5.37
C GLN A 145 4.77 0.43 -4.74
N TYR A 146 4.72 1.71 -5.14
CA TYR A 146 5.66 2.72 -4.67
C TYR A 146 5.34 3.21 -3.27
N LEU A 147 4.09 3.05 -2.80
CA LEU A 147 3.64 3.62 -1.53
C LEU A 147 4.33 3.05 -0.28
N VAL A 148 5.06 1.95 -0.45
CA VAL A 148 5.87 1.29 0.58
C VAL A 148 7.28 1.89 0.71
N LEU A 149 7.70 2.74 -0.23
CA LEU A 149 9.02 3.36 -0.17
C LEU A 149 9.12 4.29 1.05
N PRO A 150 10.29 4.36 1.73
CA PRO A 150 10.46 5.20 2.91
C PRO A 150 10.22 6.69 2.65
N LYS A 151 10.11 7.46 3.73
CA LYS A 151 10.07 8.93 3.64
C LYS A 151 11.31 9.47 2.95
N ASN A 152 11.15 10.63 2.32
CA ASN A 152 12.17 11.34 1.53
C ASN A 152 12.57 10.64 0.22
N TYR A 153 11.79 9.65 -0.24
CA TYR A 153 11.98 9.03 -1.55
C TYR A 153 11.20 9.77 -2.65
N LEU A 154 11.74 9.73 -3.87
CA LEU A 154 11.13 10.27 -5.07
C LEU A 154 11.13 9.20 -6.18
N VAL A 155 9.97 8.89 -6.74
CA VAL A 155 9.83 8.08 -7.96
C VAL A 155 9.57 9.01 -9.13
N VAL A 156 10.33 8.86 -10.19
CA VAL A 156 10.18 9.62 -11.43
C VAL A 156 9.73 8.68 -12.53
N LEU A 157 8.56 8.95 -13.13
CA LEU A 157 8.03 8.17 -14.23
C LEU A 157 7.87 9.01 -15.51
N GLU A 158 8.06 8.33 -16.63
CA GLU A 158 7.73 8.84 -17.95
C GLU A 158 7.01 7.75 -18.76
N ASN A 159 5.80 8.06 -19.23
CA ASN A 159 4.87 7.12 -19.88
C ASN A 159 4.64 5.85 -19.04
N ASN A 160 4.41 6.02 -17.73
CA ASN A 160 4.31 4.95 -16.72
C ASN A 160 5.55 4.07 -16.53
N GLU A 161 6.68 4.38 -17.18
CA GLU A 161 7.94 3.69 -16.92
C GLU A 161 8.76 4.42 -15.87
N VAL A 162 9.28 3.68 -14.88
CA VAL A 162 10.21 4.21 -13.89
C VAL A 162 11.50 4.63 -14.60
N LYS A 163 11.84 5.92 -14.52
CA LYS A 163 13.13 6.46 -14.99
C LYS A 163 14.16 6.58 -13.87
N ALA A 164 13.70 6.86 -12.65
CA ALA A 164 14.56 6.90 -11.47
C ALA A 164 13.75 6.69 -10.19
N ILE A 165 14.41 6.16 -9.17
CA ILE A 165 13.94 6.17 -7.79
C ILE A 165 15.09 6.77 -6.99
N LEU A 166 14.88 7.96 -6.43
CA LEU A 166 15.86 8.66 -5.62
C LEU A 166 15.58 8.39 -4.14
N ASN A 167 16.63 8.04 -3.39
CA ASN A 167 16.57 7.94 -1.93
C ASN A 167 16.66 9.32 -1.26
N GLY A 168 16.65 9.36 0.08
CA GLY A 168 16.75 10.60 0.86
C GLY A 168 18.04 11.42 0.64
N ASP A 169 19.09 10.78 0.11
CA ASP A 169 20.37 11.42 -0.22
C ASP A 169 20.42 11.87 -1.70
N ASN A 170 19.31 11.74 -2.43
CA ASN A 170 19.17 11.98 -3.87
C ASN A 170 19.97 11.03 -4.77
N GLU A 171 20.33 9.85 -4.27
CA GLU A 171 20.99 8.81 -5.06
C GLU A 171 19.95 7.96 -5.81
N ASN A 172 20.18 7.69 -7.10
CA ASN A 172 19.31 6.82 -7.87
C ASN A 172 19.61 5.34 -7.60
N ILE A 173 18.62 4.61 -7.10
CA ILE A 173 18.76 3.21 -6.67
C ILE A 173 18.18 2.17 -7.65
N THR A 174 17.76 2.58 -8.86
CA THR A 174 17.15 1.65 -9.83
C THR A 174 18.14 0.74 -10.56
N ASN A 175 19.45 0.97 -10.40
CA ASN A 175 20.52 0.31 -11.17
C ASN A 175 21.41 -0.62 -10.31
N ASN A 176 20.99 -0.94 -9.08
CA ASN A 176 21.69 -1.89 -8.21
C ASN A 176 21.22 -3.33 -8.43
#